data_AF-A0A258JDM5-F1
#
_entry.id   AF-A0A258JDM5-F1
#
_cell.length_a   1.000
_cell.length_b   1.000
_cell.length_c   1.000
_cell.angle_alpha   90.00
_cell.angle_beta   90.00
_cell.angle_gamma   90.00
#
_symmetry.space_group_name_H-M   'P 1'
#
loop_
_entity.id
_entity.type
_entity.pdbx_description
1 polymer ?
#
loop_
_entity_poly.entity_id
_entity_poly.type
_entity_poly.pdbx_seq_one_letter_code
_entity_poly.pdbx_strand_id
1 'polypeptide(L)' 'MWKGASPKIFSNAKKLRENQTEAEEKFWLAVKDNQVEGYKFRRQHPLSIYVVDFYCHALKLVIEIDG' A
#
# COMPACT_ATOMS: atom_id res chain seq x y z
N MET A 1 2.15 15.51 1.34
CA MET A 1 1.17 15.09 2.39
C MET A 1 1.88 14.13 3.33
N TRP A 2 2.47 14.65 4.41
CA TRP A 2 3.14 13.85 5.45
C TRP A 2 2.07 13.39 6.45
N LYS A 3 1.62 12.12 6.36
CA LYS A 3 0.66 11.52 7.31
C LYS A 3 1.41 10.83 8.45
N GLY A 4 2.12 11.59 9.28
CA GLY A 4 2.75 11.11 10.51
C GLY A 4 3.90 10.09 10.42
N ALA A 5 4.23 9.56 9.24
CA ALA A 5 5.26 8.52 9.10
C ALA A 5 6.69 9.11 9.03
N SER A 6 7.64 8.53 9.77
CA SER A 6 9.03 8.99 9.79
C SER A 6 9.80 8.56 8.52
N PRO A 7 10.95 9.18 8.19
CA PRO A 7 11.79 8.74 7.06
C PRO A 7 12.15 7.25 7.08
N LYS A 8 12.29 6.67 8.28
CA LYS A 8 12.52 5.24 8.47
C LYS A 8 11.35 4.40 7.92
N ILE A 9 10.11 4.81 8.16
CA ILE A 9 8.92 4.12 7.66
C ILE A 9 8.84 4.22 6.13
N PHE A 10 9.20 5.36 5.54
CA PHE A 10 9.30 5.49 4.08
C PHE A 10 10.38 4.58 3.48
N SER A 11 11.53 4.44 4.14
CA SER A 11 12.57 3.49 3.73
C SER A 11 12.08 2.05 3.80
N ASN A 12 11.38 1.67 4.87
CA ASN A 12 10.79 0.34 5.00
C ASN A 12 9.76 0.07 3.90
N ALA A 13 8.86 1.03 3.63
CA ALA A 13 7.89 0.90 2.54
C ALA A 13 8.54 0.75 1.16
N LYS A 14 9.70 1.38 0.92
CA LYS A 14 10.47 1.16 -0.31
C LYS A 14 10.94 -0.30 -0.39
N LYS A 15 11.55 -0.83 0.68
CA LYS A 15 12.02 -2.22 0.73
C LYS A 15 10.88 -3.22 0.55
N LEU A 16 9.71 -2.96 1.14
CA LEU A 16 8.55 -3.83 1.00
C LEU A 16 8.02 -3.86 -0.45
N ARG A 17 8.02 -2.73 -1.17
CA ARG A 17 7.67 -2.71 -2.61
C ARG A 17 8.63 -3.50 -3.50
N GLU A 18 9.85 -3.71 -3.05
CA GLU A 18 10.88 -4.51 -3.74
C GLU A 18 10.77 -6.00 -3.38
N ASN A 19 10.06 -6.36 -2.30
CA ASN A 19 10.00 -7.71 -1.74
C ASN A 19 8.55 -8.12 -1.40
N GLN A 20 7.62 -7.97 -2.35
CA GLN A 20 6.22 -8.36 -2.14
C GLN A 20 6.03 -9.88 -2.19
N THR A 21 5.04 -10.37 -1.44
CA THR A 21 4.56 -11.74 -1.59
C THR A 21 3.85 -11.94 -2.93
N GLU A 22 3.70 -13.20 -3.37
CA GLU A 22 2.94 -13.53 -4.59
C GLU A 22 1.47 -13.08 -4.47
N ALA A 23 0.88 -13.18 -3.28
CA ALA A 23 -0.49 -12.76 -3.03
C ALA A 23 -0.66 -11.24 -3.18
N GLU A 24 0.27 -10.46 -2.60
CA GLU A 24 0.31 -9.01 -2.79
C GLU A 24 0.52 -8.61 -4.24
N GLU A 25 1.42 -9.26 -4.97
CA GLU A 25 1.68 -8.93 -6.37
C GLU A 25 0.43 -9.18 -7.23
N LYS A 26 -0.25 -10.32 -7.02
CA LYS A 26 -1.52 -10.62 -7.69
C LYS A 26 -2.59 -9.57 -7.40
N PHE A 27 -2.73 -9.15 -6.14
CA PHE A 27 -3.67 -8.10 -5.77
C PHE A 27 -3.29 -6.76 -6.42
N TRP A 28 -2.01 -6.39 -6.38
CA TRP A 28 -1.52 -5.15 -6.98
C TRP A 28 -1.83 -5.07 -8.47
N LEU A 29 -1.60 -6.16 -9.22
CA LEU A 29 -1.91 -6.24 -10.65
C LEU A 29 -3.42 -6.09 -10.94
N ALA A 30 -4.29 -6.42 -9.99
CA ALA A 30 -5.74 -6.29 -10.14
C ALA A 30 -6.26 -4.87 -9.83
N VAL A 31 -5.55 -4.10 -9.00
CA VAL A 31 -6.05 -2.80 -8.49
C VAL A 31 -5.26 -1.58 -8.94
N LYS A 32 -4.07 -1.78 -9.54
CA LYS A 32 -3.22 -0.68 -10.01
C LYS A 32 -3.91 0.13 -11.11
N ASP A 33 -3.35 1.29 -11.43
CA ASP A 33 -3.80 2.14 -12.54
C ASP A 33 -5.31 2.49 -12.53
N ASN A 34 -5.89 2.54 -11.33
CA ASN A 34 -7.31 2.84 -11.09
C ASN A 34 -8.28 1.83 -11.74
N GLN A 35 -7.88 0.57 -11.88
CA GLN A 35 -8.68 -0.47 -12.53
C GLN A 35 -9.99 -0.80 -11.80
N VAL A 36 -10.06 -0.56 -10.49
CA VAL A 36 -11.26 -0.82 -9.67
C VAL A 36 -12.08 0.47 -9.56
N GLU A 37 -13.10 0.59 -10.41
CA GLU A 37 -14.06 1.71 -10.39
C GLU A 37 -13.42 3.11 -10.41
N GLY A 38 -12.20 3.25 -10.94
CA GLY A 38 -11.46 4.51 -10.94
C GLY A 38 -10.82 4.86 -9.59
N TYR A 39 -10.92 4.01 -8.56
CA TYR A 39 -10.30 4.24 -7.26
C TYR A 39 -8.79 4.00 -7.30
N LYS A 40 -8.05 4.95 -6.72
CA LYS A 40 -6.59 4.88 -6.62
C LYS A 40 -6.14 4.10 -5.39
N PHE A 41 -5.63 2.89 -5.63
CA PHE A 41 -4.93 2.10 -4.62
C PHE A 41 -3.43 2.42 -4.60
N ARG A 42 -2.84 2.40 -3.40
CA ARG A 42 -1.41 2.56 -3.16
C ARG A 42 -0.90 1.31 -2.45
N ARG A 43 0.10 0.64 -3.01
CA ARG A 43 0.79 -0.48 -2.35
C ARG A 43 1.85 -0.02 -1.34
N GLN A 44 2.00 -0.77 -0.27
CA GLN A 44 2.96 -0.60 0.82
C GLN A 44 2.99 0.85 1.29
N HIS A 45 1.86 1.32 1.83
CA HIS A 45 1.64 2.72 2.17
C HIS A 45 2.08 3.04 3.61
N PRO A 46 3.03 3.97 3.81
CA PRO A 46 3.36 4.48 5.14
C PRO A 46 2.14 5.10 5.83
N LEU A 47 1.82 4.62 7.02
CA LEU A 47 0.72 5.12 7.85
C LEU A 47 1.17 5.20 9.31
N SER A 48 1.50 6.42 9.78
CA SER A 48 2.05 6.62 11.11
C SER A 48 3.29 5.75 11.34
N ILE A 49 3.27 4.85 12.32
CA ILE A 49 4.38 3.94 12.65
C ILE A 49 4.37 2.62 11.86
N TYR A 50 3.39 2.43 10.97
CA TYR A 50 3.19 1.20 10.20
C TYR A 50 3.37 1.41 8.69
N VAL A 51 3.54 0.32 7.97
CA VAL A 51 3.35 0.25 6.52
C VAL A 51 2.24 -0.76 6.28
N VAL A 52 1.17 -0.34 5.63
CA VAL A 52 0.02 -1.20 5.29
C VAL A 52 0.16 -1.70 3.85
N ASP A 53 -0.31 -2.91 3.54
CA ASP A 53 -0.12 -3.51 2.22
C ASP A 53 -0.79 -2.70 1.12
N PHE A 54 -2.05 -2.30 1.32
CA PHE A 54 -2.76 -1.43 0.38
C PHE A 54 -3.59 -0.37 1.09
N TYR A 55 -3.62 0.83 0.49
CA TYR A 55 -4.43 1.94 0.97
C TYR A 55 -5.16 2.66 -0.17
N CYS A 56 -6.46 2.86 0.00
CA CYS A 56 -7.29 3.71 -0.86
C CYS A 56 -7.74 4.95 -0.08
N HIS A 57 -7.29 6.14 -0.53
CA HIS A 57 -7.58 7.38 0.19
C HIS A 57 -9.04 7.79 0.09
N ALA A 58 -9.67 7.64 -1.08
CA ALA A 58 -11.06 8.01 -1.33
C ALA A 58 -12.03 7.22 -0.43
N LEU A 59 -11.74 5.93 -0.26
CA LEU A 59 -12.56 5.02 0.55
C LEU A 59 -12.15 4.99 2.03
N LYS A 60 -11.04 5.67 2.41
CA LYS A 60 -10.39 5.54 3.73
C LYS A 60 -10.19 4.06 4.14
N LEU A 61 -9.86 3.23 3.15
CA LEU A 61 -9.78 1.79 3.28
C LEU A 61 -8.33 1.33 3.34
N VAL A 62 -8.01 0.51 4.35
CA VAL A 62 -6.80 -0.31 4.43
C VAL A 62 -7.17 -1.74 4.08
N ILE A 63 -6.32 -2.41 3.30
CA ILE A 63 -6.41 -3.84 3.01
C ILE A 63 -5.05 -4.43 3.36
N GLU A 64 -5.05 -5.40 4.25
CA GLU A 64 -3.89 -6.24 4.58
C GLU A 64 -4.13 -7.62 3.96
N ILE A 65 -3.08 -8.21 3.38
CA ILE A 65 -3.17 -9.53 2.77
C ILE A 65 -2.45 -10.50 3.69
N ASP A 66 -3.23 -11.24 4.47
CA ASP A 66 -2.70 -12.32 5.29
C ASP A 66 -2.38 -13.53 4.42
N GLY A 67 -1.18 -14.09 4.63
CA GLY A 67 -0.67 -15.32 4.02
C GLY A 67 -0.23 -16.31 5.07
#